data_AF-A0A2N6BVZ7-F1
#
_entry.id   AF-A0A2N6BVZ7-F1
#
_cell.length_a   1.000
_cell.length_b   1.000
_cell.length_c   1.000
_cell.angle_alpha   90.00
_cell.angle_beta   90.00
_cell.angle_gamma   90.00
#
_symmetry.space_group_name_H-M   'P 1'
#
loop_
_entity.id
_entity.type
_entity.pdbx_description
1 polymer ?
#
loop_
_entity_poly.entity_id
_entity_poly.type
_entity_poly.pdbx_seq_one_letter_code
_entity_poly.pdbx_strand_id
1 'polypeptide(L)'
;MVNETLSRLYKLQPGAKSAISKSAGYAVFNNFGTKILVVGGGTGKGILFDKKNNKEVFMRMIEAQAGLGMGIKKFSVIFVFDKQSHVDSFVNSGWEFGGQATAAAKMGEEGGAFAGAMSVSPGVWMYQLADDGLAVELTGKGTKYYKDDNLN
;
A
#
# COMPACT_ATOMS: atom_id res chain seq x y z
N MET A 1 -0.26 -13.84 -6.05
CA MET A 1 0.12 -12.61 -5.33
C MET A 1 -1.09 -11.72 -5.05
N VAL A 2 -1.64 -10.95 -5.99
CA VAL A 2 -2.76 -10.02 -5.73
C VAL A 2 -3.97 -10.71 -5.07
N ASN A 3 -4.48 -11.78 -5.69
CA ASN A 3 -5.65 -12.51 -5.16
C ASN A 3 -5.42 -13.10 -3.77
N GLU A 4 -4.20 -13.55 -3.49
CA GLU A 4 -3.82 -14.12 -2.19
C GLU A 4 -3.77 -13.05 -1.11
N THR A 5 -3.12 -11.91 -1.40
CA THR A 5 -3.05 -10.75 -0.52
C THR A 5 -4.45 -10.20 -0.21
N LEU A 6 -5.31 -10.05 -1.23
CA LEU A 6 -6.70 -9.61 -1.03
C LEU A 6 -7.51 -10.63 -0.24
N SER A 7 -7.35 -11.93 -0.51
CA SER A 7 -8.03 -12.99 0.25
C SER A 7 -7.63 -12.96 1.72
N ARG A 8 -6.34 -12.72 2.00
CA ARG A 8 -5.83 -12.55 3.36
C ARG A 8 -6.40 -11.31 4.02
N LEU A 9 -6.43 -10.17 3.31
CA LEU A 9 -7.05 -8.94 3.79
C LEU A 9 -8.53 -9.16 4.15
N TYR A 10 -9.30 -9.85 3.30
CA TYR A 10 -10.73 -10.08 3.55
C TYR A 10 -11.01 -11.02 4.71
N LYS A 11 -10.09 -11.93 5.03
CA LYS A 11 -10.18 -12.77 6.24
C LYS A 11 -9.94 -11.95 7.51
N LEU A 12 -8.96 -11.04 7.48
CA LEU A 12 -8.61 -10.19 8.61
C LEU A 12 -9.61 -9.04 8.79
N GLN A 13 -10.07 -8.47 7.69
CA GLN A 13 -11.02 -7.37 7.63
C GLN A 13 -12.07 -7.58 6.53
N PRO A 14 -13.20 -8.25 6.85
CA PRO A 14 -14.27 -8.47 5.89
C PRO A 14 -14.82 -7.18 5.26
N GLY A 15 -14.84 -6.08 6.01
CA GLY A 15 -15.28 -4.75 5.53
C GLY A 15 -14.47 -4.24 4.33
N ALA A 16 -13.19 -4.62 4.23
CA ALA A 16 -12.31 -4.21 3.14
C ALA A 16 -12.79 -4.71 1.77
N LYS A 17 -13.56 -5.80 1.72
CA LYS A 17 -14.18 -6.29 0.47
C LYS A 17 -15.14 -5.27 -0.13
N SER A 18 -15.90 -4.57 0.73
CA SER A 18 -16.82 -3.50 0.31
C SER A 18 -16.06 -2.23 -0.11
N ALA A 19 -15.01 -1.86 0.63
CA ALA A 19 -14.15 -0.74 0.27
C ALA A 19 -13.51 -0.95 -1.11
N ILE A 20 -12.89 -2.11 -1.32
CA ILE A 20 -12.22 -2.45 -2.57
C ILE A 20 -13.22 -2.63 -3.71
N SER A 21 -14.43 -3.15 -3.48
CA SER A 21 -15.41 -3.31 -4.57
C SER A 21 -15.98 -1.97 -5.04
N LYS A 22 -16.17 -1.00 -4.14
CA LYS A 22 -16.74 0.32 -4.44
C LYS A 22 -15.72 1.38 -4.87
N SER A 23 -14.43 1.11 -4.74
CA SER A 23 -13.36 2.05 -5.12
C SER A 23 -13.31 2.31 -6.63
N ALA A 24 -12.64 3.40 -7.04
CA ALA A 24 -12.29 3.65 -8.45
C ALA A 24 -11.12 2.76 -8.93
N GLY A 25 -10.27 2.34 -8.00
CA GLY A 25 -9.16 1.43 -8.24
C GLY A 25 -8.53 0.98 -6.94
N TYR A 26 -7.58 0.07 -7.03
CA TYR A 26 -6.77 -0.36 -5.89
C TYR A 26 -5.37 -0.76 -6.35
N ALA A 27 -4.38 -0.70 -5.46
CA ALA A 27 -3.05 -1.20 -5.75
C ALA A 27 -2.60 -2.17 -4.67
N VAL A 28 -1.96 -3.26 -5.08
CA VAL A 28 -1.43 -4.29 -4.19
C VAL A 28 0.06 -4.42 -4.42
N PHE A 29 0.83 -4.27 -3.36
CA PHE A 29 2.28 -4.41 -3.34
C PHE A 29 2.67 -5.53 -2.39
N ASN A 30 3.63 -6.35 -2.81
CA ASN A 30 4.34 -7.25 -1.90
C ASN A 30 5.79 -6.78 -1.81
N ASN A 31 6.24 -6.52 -0.58
CA ASN A 31 7.62 -6.16 -0.30
C ASN A 31 8.42 -7.41 0.08
N PHE A 32 9.62 -7.51 -0.49
CA PHE A 32 10.69 -8.35 0.00
C PHE A 32 11.82 -7.42 0.46
N GLY A 33 11.79 -7.03 1.74
CA GLY A 33 12.85 -6.23 2.35
C GLY A 33 13.80 -7.09 3.17
N THR A 34 15.10 -6.94 2.95
CA THR A 34 16.15 -7.53 3.80
C THR A 34 16.83 -6.41 4.58
N LYS A 35 16.81 -6.47 5.92
CA LYS A 35 17.60 -5.55 6.75
C LYS A 35 18.95 -6.18 7.09
N ILE A 36 20.03 -5.48 6.76
CA ILE A 36 21.40 -5.85 7.14
C ILE A 36 21.98 -4.70 7.99
N LEU A 37 22.22 -4.97 9.28
CA LEU A 37 22.88 -4.05 10.22
C LEU A 37 22.15 -2.69 10.46
N VAL A 38 22.75 -1.57 10.07
CA VAL A 38 22.34 -0.18 10.43
C VAL A 38 21.55 0.51 9.30
N VAL A 39 21.68 0.01 8.07
CA VAL A 39 21.03 0.56 6.88
C VAL A 39 20.21 -0.57 6.24
N GLY A 40 18.89 -0.41 6.24
CA GLY A 40 17.96 -1.35 5.61
C GLY A 40 17.33 -0.74 4.37
N GLY A 41 17.24 -1.54 3.32
CA GLY A 41 16.52 -1.18 2.10
C GLY A 41 15.51 -2.27 1.74
N GLY A 42 14.37 -1.87 1.21
CA GLY A 42 13.36 -2.78 0.68
C GLY A 42 13.06 -2.46 -0.77
N THR A 43 12.82 -3.49 -1.57
CA THR A 43 12.21 -3.31 -2.89
C THR A 43 11.01 -4.23 -3.01
N GLY A 44 9.96 -3.73 -3.67
CA GLY A 44 8.73 -4.46 -3.88
C GLY A 44 8.23 -4.30 -5.30
N LYS A 45 7.38 -5.24 -5.69
CA LYS A 45 6.59 -5.16 -6.92
C LYS A 45 5.12 -5.12 -6.54
N GLY A 46 4.34 -4.46 -7.38
CA GLY A 46 2.90 -4.37 -7.20
C GLY A 46 2.18 -4.21 -8.52
N ILE A 47 0.86 -4.27 -8.42
CA ILE A 47 -0.06 -4.01 -9.52
C ILE A 47 -1.07 -3.01 -9.00
N LEU A 48 -1.32 -1.96 -9.77
CA LEU A 48 -2.50 -1.11 -9.63
C LEU A 48 -3.54 -1.58 -10.63
N PHE A 49 -4.77 -1.79 -10.17
CA PHE A 49 -5.92 -2.09 -11.01
C PHE A 49 -6.79 -0.84 -11.13
N ASP A 50 -6.82 -0.26 -12.33
CA ASP A 50 -7.73 0.81 -12.72
C ASP A 50 -9.04 0.18 -13.21
N LYS A 51 -10.11 0.33 -12.42
CA LYS A 51 -11.39 -0.29 -12.77
C LYS A 51 -12.10 0.41 -13.90
N LYS A 52 -11.95 1.73 -14.04
CA LYS A 52 -12.63 2.50 -15.08
C LYS A 52 -12.16 2.02 -16.46
N ASN A 53 -10.87 1.79 -16.59
CA ASN A 53 -10.24 1.37 -17.84
C ASN A 53 -10.06 -0.15 -17.94
N ASN A 54 -10.44 -0.90 -16.89
CA ASN A 54 -10.19 -2.34 -16.75
C ASN A 54 -8.73 -2.72 -17.06
N LYS A 55 -7.78 -1.93 -16.51
CA LYS A 55 -6.36 -2.01 -16.84
C LYS A 55 -5.53 -2.30 -15.59
N GLU A 56 -4.58 -3.22 -15.73
CA GLU A 56 -3.49 -3.41 -14.78
C GLU A 56 -2.31 -2.51 -15.16
N VAL A 57 -1.74 -1.84 -14.15
CA VAL A 57 -0.53 -1.04 -14.25
C VAL A 57 0.50 -1.66 -13.32
N PHE A 58 1.65 -2.05 -13.86
CA PHE A 58 2.74 -2.62 -13.08
C PHE A 58 3.43 -1.52 -12.29
N MET A 59 3.65 -1.76 -11.00
CA MET A 59 4.20 -0.77 -10.08
C MET A 59 5.40 -1.35 -9.34
N ARG A 60 6.28 -0.47 -8.89
CA ARG A 60 7.42 -0.76 -8.01
C ARG A 60 7.29 -0.01 -6.71
N MET A 61 7.95 -0.54 -5.69
CA MET A 61 8.14 0.08 -4.39
C MET A 61 9.64 0.06 -4.08
N ILE A 62 10.14 1.14 -3.50
CA ILE A 62 11.45 1.20 -2.85
C ILE A 62 11.30 1.80 -1.46
N GLU A 63 11.95 1.22 -0.48
CA GLU A 63 11.97 1.68 0.91
C GLU A 63 13.42 1.93 1.31
N ALA A 64 13.71 3.14 1.76
CA ALA A 64 14.97 3.48 2.41
C ALA A 64 14.68 3.73 3.89
N GLN A 65 15.09 2.79 4.76
CA GLN A 65 14.87 2.92 6.20
C GLN A 65 16.20 3.06 6.94
N ALA A 66 16.36 4.18 7.66
CA ALA A 66 17.41 4.33 8.65
C ALA A 66 16.94 3.72 9.99
N GLY A 67 17.74 2.84 10.59
CA GLY A 67 17.42 2.27 11.90
C GLY A 67 18.22 1.00 12.20
N LEU A 68 18.54 0.80 13.48
CA LEU A 68 19.21 -0.41 13.97
C LEU A 68 18.22 -1.58 13.96
N GLY A 69 18.51 -2.62 13.20
CA GLY A 69 17.69 -3.84 13.20
C GLY A 69 18.17 -4.86 12.19
N MET A 70 18.13 -6.14 12.56
CA MET A 70 18.43 -7.26 11.68
C MET A 70 17.14 -8.05 11.44
N GLY A 71 16.87 -8.40 10.19
CA GLY A 71 15.72 -9.25 9.86
C GLY A 71 15.16 -9.02 8.47
N ILE A 72 14.47 -10.04 7.97
CA ILE A 72 13.65 -9.95 6.75
C ILE A 72 12.25 -9.56 7.22
N LYS A 73 11.74 -8.42 6.79
CA LYS A 73 10.34 -8.05 7.03
C LYS A 73 9.57 -8.24 5.73
N LYS A 74 8.70 -9.24 5.70
CA LYS A 74 7.74 -9.41 4.60
C LYS A 74 6.47 -8.67 4.99
N PHE A 75 5.99 -7.84 4.08
CA PHE A 75 4.70 -7.23 4.24
C PHE A 75 4.07 -6.96 2.88
N SER A 76 2.75 -6.87 2.90
CA SER A 76 1.95 -6.44 1.76
C SER A 76 1.27 -5.12 2.08
N VAL A 77 1.13 -4.27 1.07
CA VAL A 77 0.41 -2.99 1.17
C VAL A 77 -0.70 -2.97 0.14
N ILE A 78 -1.89 -2.55 0.58
CA ILE A 78 -3.06 -2.42 -0.28
C ILE A 78 -3.53 -0.97 -0.22
N PHE A 79 -3.44 -0.24 -1.33
CA PHE A 79 -4.06 1.07 -1.49
C PHE A 79 -5.46 0.93 -2.07
N VAL A 80 -6.40 1.73 -1.57
CA VAL A 80 -7.76 1.83 -2.07
C VAL A 80 -8.03 3.30 -2.41
N PHE A 81 -8.49 3.55 -3.64
CA PHE A 81 -8.66 4.89 -4.19
C PHE A 81 -10.14 5.20 -4.37
N ASP A 82 -10.64 6.22 -3.67
CA ASP A 82 -12.06 6.57 -3.73
C ASP A 82 -12.47 7.16 -5.09
N LYS A 83 -11.56 7.89 -5.74
CA LYS A 83 -11.83 8.61 -7.00
C LYS A 83 -10.84 8.22 -8.08
N GLN A 84 -11.28 8.30 -9.34
CA GLN A 84 -10.42 8.06 -10.50
C GLN A 84 -9.22 9.02 -10.51
N SER A 85 -9.41 10.28 -10.10
CA SER A 85 -8.31 11.25 -10.00
C SER A 85 -7.18 10.80 -9.07
N HIS A 86 -7.48 10.01 -8.04
CA HIS A 86 -6.46 9.46 -7.14
C HIS A 86 -5.71 8.29 -7.82
N VAL A 87 -6.41 7.47 -8.60
CA VAL A 87 -5.79 6.42 -9.44
C VAL A 87 -4.84 7.07 -10.43
N ASP A 88 -5.33 8.05 -11.20
CA ASP A 88 -4.55 8.75 -12.23
C ASP A 88 -3.33 9.44 -11.62
N SER A 89 -3.51 10.12 -10.48
CA SER A 89 -2.40 10.77 -9.78
C SER A 89 -1.36 9.76 -9.29
N PHE A 90 -1.79 8.63 -8.72
CA PHE A 90 -0.88 7.61 -8.20
C PHE A 90 -0.10 6.92 -9.32
N VAL A 91 -0.72 6.66 -10.47
CA VAL A 91 -0.04 6.10 -11.65
C VAL A 91 0.98 7.07 -12.23
N ASN A 92 0.62 8.35 -12.34
CA ASN A 92 1.46 9.35 -13.03
C ASN A 92 2.56 9.94 -12.14
N SER A 93 2.29 10.14 -10.84
CA SER A 93 3.20 10.83 -9.91
C SER A 93 3.79 9.90 -8.85
N GLY A 94 3.23 8.69 -8.70
CA GLY A 94 3.60 7.80 -7.60
C GLY A 94 3.08 8.29 -6.24
N TRP A 95 3.69 7.75 -5.19
CA TRP A 95 3.42 8.11 -3.80
C TRP A 95 4.68 8.00 -2.97
N GLU A 96 4.90 8.91 -2.01
CA GLU A 96 6.08 8.91 -1.15
C GLU A 96 5.70 9.22 0.30
N PHE A 97 6.09 8.34 1.22
CA PHE A 97 5.95 8.52 2.66
C PHE A 97 7.20 9.19 3.24
N GLY A 98 7.04 10.28 4.00
CA GLY A 98 8.15 10.98 4.67
C GLY A 98 8.47 12.38 4.13
N GLY A 99 7.84 12.83 3.04
CA GLY A 99 7.82 14.24 2.64
C GLY A 99 6.87 15.09 3.49
N GLN A 100 6.75 16.39 3.22
CA GLN A 100 5.87 17.33 3.96
C GLN A 100 4.36 16.99 3.92
N ALA A 101 3.95 15.93 3.20
CA ALA A 101 2.56 15.61 2.89
C ALA A 101 1.90 14.51 3.77
N THR A 102 2.64 13.81 4.65
CA THR A 102 2.09 12.65 5.38
C THR A 102 1.32 13.02 6.68
N ALA A 103 1.04 14.30 6.92
CA ALA A 103 0.47 14.80 8.18
C ALA A 103 -1.02 14.44 8.44
N ALA A 104 -1.68 13.75 7.50
CA ALA A 104 -3.13 13.48 7.56
C ALA A 104 -3.51 12.03 7.93
N ALA A 105 -2.53 11.20 8.34
CA ALA A 105 -2.78 9.80 8.67
C ALA A 105 -3.83 9.64 9.78
N LYS A 106 -5.05 9.24 9.39
CA LYS A 106 -6.15 8.92 10.31
C LYS A 106 -6.55 7.46 10.16
N MET A 107 -6.83 6.80 11.29
CA MET A 107 -7.34 5.43 11.26
C MET A 107 -8.78 5.43 10.76
N GLY A 108 -9.13 4.42 9.96
CA GLY A 108 -10.52 4.19 9.59
C GLY A 108 -11.35 3.79 10.81
N GLU A 109 -12.63 4.13 10.80
CA GLU A 109 -13.56 3.81 11.88
C GLU A 109 -13.65 2.29 12.11
N GLU A 110 -13.64 1.87 13.37
CA GLU A 110 -13.84 0.47 13.74
C GLU A 110 -15.18 -0.06 13.23
N GLY A 111 -15.21 -1.30 12.74
CA GLY A 111 -16.39 -1.92 12.14
C GLY A 111 -16.79 -1.38 10.75
N GLY A 112 -16.18 -0.29 10.29
CA GLY A 112 -16.41 0.29 8.96
C GLY A 112 -15.66 -0.44 7.83
N ALA A 113 -15.96 -0.05 6.58
CA ALA A 113 -15.29 -0.63 5.41
C ALA A 113 -13.77 -0.42 5.42
N PHE A 114 -13.31 0.66 6.06
CA PHE A 114 -11.89 1.02 6.21
C PHE A 114 -11.30 0.68 7.59
N ALA A 115 -11.97 -0.13 8.41
CA ALA A 115 -11.43 -0.54 9.70
C ALA A 115 -10.05 -1.20 9.52
N GLY A 116 -9.04 -0.78 10.30
CA GLY A 116 -7.66 -1.25 10.13
C GLY A 116 -6.90 -0.70 8.91
N ALA A 117 -7.50 0.23 8.15
CA ALA A 117 -6.80 1.05 7.17
C ALA A 117 -6.39 2.40 7.76
N MET A 118 -5.41 3.03 7.12
CA MET A 118 -5.01 4.41 7.37
C MET A 118 -5.37 5.28 6.16
N SER A 119 -6.02 6.43 6.38
CA SER A 119 -6.19 7.46 5.36
C SER A 119 -4.87 8.17 5.17
N VAL A 120 -4.18 7.92 4.05
CA VAL A 120 -2.85 8.50 3.77
C VAL A 120 -2.95 9.84 3.02
N SER A 121 -4.09 10.08 2.37
CA SER A 121 -4.59 11.38 1.92
C SER A 121 -6.12 11.33 1.87
N PRO A 122 -6.81 12.48 1.77
CA PRO A 122 -8.27 12.50 1.63
C PRO A 122 -8.75 11.61 0.46
N GLY A 123 -9.43 10.51 0.80
CA GLY A 123 -9.95 9.54 -0.16
C GLY A 123 -8.91 8.57 -0.76
N VAL A 124 -7.77 8.41 -0.09
CA VAL A 124 -6.81 7.33 -0.34
C VAL A 124 -6.54 6.60 0.96
N TRP A 125 -6.87 5.32 0.98
CA TRP A 125 -6.77 4.46 2.15
C TRP A 125 -5.72 3.38 1.93
N MET A 126 -5.04 2.98 2.99
CA MET A 126 -3.97 2.01 2.95
C MET A 126 -4.15 0.95 4.05
N TYR A 127 -4.15 -0.32 3.67
CA TYR A 127 -3.98 -1.44 4.59
C TYR A 127 -2.56 -1.97 4.49
N GLN A 128 -2.02 -2.41 5.62
CA GLN A 128 -0.73 -3.08 5.67
C GLN A 128 -0.88 -4.44 6.34
N LEU A 129 -0.38 -5.49 5.70
CA LEU A 129 -0.36 -6.85 6.21
C LEU A 129 1.08 -7.27 6.49
N ALA A 130 1.44 -7.53 7.75
CA ALA A 130 2.70 -8.16 8.16
C ALA A 130 2.49 -9.67 8.35
N ASP A 131 3.50 -10.45 8.73
CA ASP A 131 3.38 -11.91 8.88
C ASP A 131 2.34 -12.32 9.95
N ASP A 132 2.24 -11.56 11.04
CA ASP A 132 1.35 -11.78 12.19
C ASP A 132 -0.09 -11.26 12.00
N GLY A 133 -0.35 -10.40 11.02
CA GLY A 133 -1.70 -9.89 10.75
C GLY A 133 -1.73 -8.48 10.14
N LEU A 134 -2.75 -7.70 10.50
CA LEU A 134 -2.84 -6.29 10.15
C LEU A 134 -1.78 -5.50 10.93
N ALA A 135 -0.90 -4.82 10.21
CA ALA A 135 0.03 -3.87 10.81
C ALA A 135 -0.63 -2.50 10.89
N VAL A 136 -0.64 -1.93 12.09
CA VAL A 136 -1.31 -0.66 12.39
C VAL A 136 -0.35 0.53 12.29
N GLU A 137 0.95 0.25 12.26
CA GLU A 137 2.00 1.26 12.10
C GLU A 137 2.32 1.47 10.61
N LEU A 138 2.26 2.72 10.16
CA LEU A 138 2.81 3.14 8.87
C LEU A 138 4.32 2.89 8.89
N THR A 139 4.79 1.84 8.22
CA THR A 139 6.22 1.66 8.01
C THR A 139 6.72 2.65 6.96
N GLY A 140 7.75 3.42 7.33
CA GLY A 140 8.72 3.94 6.37
C GLY A 140 8.51 5.40 5.96
N LYS A 141 9.05 6.32 6.77
CA LYS A 141 9.66 7.51 6.17
C LYS A 141 10.71 7.01 5.16
N GLY A 142 10.68 7.49 3.93
CA GLY A 142 11.58 7.06 2.86
C GLY A 142 11.04 5.92 1.98
N THR A 143 9.74 5.61 2.02
CA THR A 143 9.11 4.64 1.10
C THR A 143 8.46 5.35 -0.08
N LYS A 144 8.80 4.92 -1.30
CA LYS A 144 8.25 5.43 -2.55
C LYS A 144 7.61 4.31 -3.37
N TYR A 145 6.47 4.61 -3.96
CA TYR A 145 5.72 3.76 -4.90
C TYR A 145 5.65 4.49 -6.24
N TYR A 146 5.92 3.79 -7.33
CA TYR A 146 6.02 4.40 -8.65
C TYR A 146 5.72 3.38 -9.75
N LYS A 147 5.33 3.87 -10.93
CA LYS A 147 5.06 3.02 -12.09
C LYS A 147 6.33 2.31 -12.56
N ASP A 148 6.19 1.07 -13.01
CA ASP A 148 7.27 0.31 -13.63
C ASP A 148 7.36 0.64 -15.13
N ASP A 149 8.23 1.57 -15.53
CA ASP A 149 8.33 2.00 -16.93
C ASP A 149 8.80 0.91 -17.91
N ASN A 150 9.32 -0.22 -17.41
CA ASN A 150 9.74 -1.33 -18.26
C ASN A 150 8.61 -2.32 -18.59
N LEU A 151 7.47 -2.24 -17.89
CA LEU A 151 6.38 -3.21 -17.96
C LEU A 151 5.02 -2.61 -18.37
N ASN A 152 4.95 -1.31 -18.66
CA ASN A 152 3.72 -0.57 -18.98
C ASN A 152 3.81 0.16 -20.32
#